data_AF-A0A3D1HKQ3-F1
#
_entry.id   AF-A0A3D1HKQ3-F1
#
_cell.length_a   1.000
_cell.length_b   1.000
_cell.length_c   1.000
_cell.angle_alpha   90.00
_cell.angle_beta   90.00
_cell.angle_gamma   90.00
#
_symmetry.space_group_name_H-M   'P 1'
#
loop_
_entity.id
_entity.type
_entity.pdbx_description
1 polymer ?
#
loop_
_entity_poly.entity_id
_entity_poly.type
_entity_poly.pdbx_seq_one_letter_code
_entity_poly.pdbx_strand_id
1 'polypeptide(L)'
;MNNYEQDIIRILEEAGKNGLPVKKIAKHVYNMRNGLFNPVSYDEVYKDILAYINKNNKSKRPLLKKTGKWGYYSLSDYTEAARLQTFNFDAVAEDENNDYDSGKVISNEDLSLSLFD
;
A
#
# COMPACT_ATOMS: atom_id res chain seq x y z
N MET A 1 -13.73 15.71 6.59
CA MET A 1 -12.30 15.36 6.72
C MET A 1 -12.10 14.11 5.89
N ASN A 2 -11.52 14.23 4.71
CA ASN A 2 -11.40 13.10 3.80
C ASN A 2 -10.31 12.17 4.34
N ASN A 3 -10.66 10.90 4.54
CA ASN A 3 -9.71 9.91 5.02
C ASN A 3 -8.90 9.40 3.82
N TYR A 4 -7.73 10.02 3.60
CA TYR A 4 -6.74 9.62 2.58
C TYR A 4 -5.73 8.60 3.11
N GLU A 5 -5.92 8.03 4.30
CA GLU A 5 -4.92 7.18 4.95
C GLU A 5 -4.57 5.97 4.10
N GLN A 6 -5.57 5.28 3.54
CA GLN A 6 -5.38 4.12 2.67
C GLN A 6 -4.64 4.48 1.37
N ASP A 7 -4.99 5.61 0.76
CA ASP A 7 -4.34 6.10 -0.46
C ASP A 7 -2.86 6.41 -0.19
N ILE A 8 -2.56 7.07 0.93
CA ILE A 8 -1.19 7.39 1.35
C ILE A 8 -0.37 6.13 1.61
N ILE A 9 -0.96 5.13 2.28
CA ILE A 9 -0.29 3.85 2.56
C ILE A 9 0.08 3.17 1.24
N ARG A 10 -0.88 3.04 0.31
CA ARG A 10 -0.65 2.42 -1.00
C ARG A 10 0.44 3.13 -1.80
N ILE A 11 0.39 4.47 -1.88
CA ILE A 11 1.40 5.27 -2.58
C ILE A 11 2.79 5.08 -1.98
N LEU A 12 2.89 4.99 -0.64
CA LEU A 12 4.17 4.82 0.04
C LEU A 12 4.69 3.38 0.02
N GLU A 13 3.79 2.41 -0.10
CA GLU A 13 4.13 1.01 -0.34
C GLU A 13 4.77 0.86 -1.73
N GLU A 14 4.15 1.42 -2.77
CA GLU A 14 4.70 1.44 -4.14
C GLU A 14 6.05 2.18 -4.21
N ALA A 15 6.27 3.20 -3.38
CA ALA A 15 7.54 3.94 -3.29
C ALA A 15 8.65 3.21 -2.53
N GLY A 16 8.30 2.23 -1.69
CA GLY A 16 9.21 1.47 -0.85
C GLY A 16 10.07 2.31 0.10
N LYS A 17 11.28 1.82 0.40
CA LYS A 17 12.19 2.39 1.43
C LYS A 17 12.69 3.81 1.12
N ASN A 18 12.71 4.20 -0.15
CA ASN A 18 13.14 5.53 -0.57
C ASN A 18 12.13 6.62 -0.20
N GLY A 19 10.87 6.23 -0.02
CA GLY A 19 9.77 7.14 0.31
C GLY A 19 9.50 8.18 -0.77
N LEU A 20 8.54 9.06 -0.48
CA LEU A 20 8.16 10.16 -1.37
C LEU A 20 8.09 11.49 -0.63
N PRO A 21 8.37 12.61 -1.32
CA PRO A 21 8.14 13.93 -0.76
C PRO A 21 6.64 14.20 -0.64
N VAL A 22 6.22 14.94 0.41
CA VAL A 22 4.79 15.25 0.68
C VAL A 22 4.06 15.80 -0.54
N LYS A 23 4.71 16.67 -1.32
CA LYS A 23 4.14 17.23 -2.56
C LYS A 23 3.78 16.15 -3.59
N LYS A 24 4.62 15.11 -3.74
CA LYS A 24 4.32 14.00 -4.65
C LYS A 24 3.18 13.15 -4.12
N ILE A 25 3.19 12.86 -2.81
CA ILE A 25 2.10 12.11 -2.16
C ILE A 25 0.77 12.83 -2.41
N ALA A 26 0.72 14.14 -2.15
CA ALA A 26 -0.47 14.94 -2.36
C ALA A 26 -0.93 14.98 -3.82
N LYS A 27 0.02 15.04 -4.76
CA LYS A 27 -0.31 15.01 -6.19
C LYS A 27 -0.89 13.65 -6.61
N HIS A 28 -0.36 12.54 -6.10
CA HIS A 28 -0.92 11.21 -6.36
C HIS A 28 -2.33 11.07 -5.77
N VAL A 29 -2.53 11.45 -4.51
CA VAL A 29 -3.85 11.43 -3.87
C VAL A 29 -4.85 12.31 -4.62
N TYR A 30 -4.43 13.53 -5.00
CA TYR A 30 -5.24 14.43 -5.80
C TYR A 30 -5.64 13.79 -7.14
N ASN A 31 -4.69 13.21 -7.87
CA ASN A 31 -4.98 12.55 -9.15
C ASN A 31 -5.92 11.35 -9.00
N MET A 32 -5.87 10.63 -7.88
CA MET A 32 -6.77 9.49 -7.61
C MET A 32 -8.18 9.94 -7.22
N ARG A 33 -8.30 11.03 -6.47
CA ARG A 33 -9.57 11.48 -5.86
C ARG A 33 -10.30 12.53 -6.68
N ASN A 34 -9.58 13.32 -7.48
CA ASN A 34 -10.16 14.36 -8.32
C ASN A 34 -10.82 13.72 -9.55
N GLY A 35 -12.15 13.58 -9.49
CA GLY A 35 -12.96 13.03 -10.57
C GLY A 35 -13.85 14.08 -11.21
N LEU A 36 -14.42 13.75 -12.37
CA LEU A 36 -15.31 14.65 -13.13
C LEU A 36 -16.52 15.15 -12.31
N PHE A 37 -17.08 14.27 -11.48
CA PHE A 37 -18.28 14.57 -10.68
C PHE A 37 -17.97 14.96 -9.23
N ASN A 38 -16.73 14.76 -8.79
CA ASN A 38 -16.27 15.07 -7.44
C ASN A 38 -14.94 15.86 -7.53
N PRO A 39 -15.00 17.14 -7.89
CA PRO A 39 -13.83 17.98 -7.92
C PRO A 39 -13.32 18.19 -6.50
N VAL A 40 -12.02 17.94 -6.29
CA VAL A 40 -11.36 18.18 -5.02
C VAL A 40 -10.34 19.29 -5.23
N SER A 41 -10.16 20.20 -4.27
CA SER A 41 -9.09 21.20 -4.34
C SER A 41 -7.75 20.58 -3.95
N TYR A 42 -6.69 20.83 -4.75
CA TYR A 42 -5.34 20.37 -4.41
C TYR A 42 -4.87 20.92 -3.05
N ASP A 43 -5.20 22.17 -2.73
CA ASP A 43 -4.82 22.79 -1.45
C ASP A 43 -5.49 22.13 -0.25
N GLU A 44 -6.74 21.68 -0.41
CA GLU A 44 -7.45 20.93 0.63
C GLU A 44 -6.83 19.55 0.85
N VAL A 45 -6.53 18.83 -0.24
CA VAL A 45 -5.81 17.53 -0.18
C VAL A 45 -4.47 17.70 0.52
N TYR A 46 -3.70 18.72 0.14
CA TYR A 46 -2.38 18.96 0.70
C TYR A 46 -2.45 19.29 2.21
N LYS A 47 -3.43 20.10 2.63
CA LYS A 47 -3.66 20.41 4.05
C LYS A 47 -4.07 19.17 4.85
N ASP A 48 -4.97 18.36 4.33
CA ASP A 48 -5.43 17.13 4.99
C ASP A 48 -4.27 16.13 5.16
N ILE A 49 -3.43 15.98 4.13
CA ILE A 49 -2.23 15.11 4.20
C ILE A 49 -1.22 15.64 5.23
N LEU A 50 -0.98 16.94 5.27
CA LEU A 50 -0.11 17.53 6.30
C LEU A 50 -0.67 17.31 7.72
N ALA A 51 -1.99 17.48 7.89
CA ALA A 51 -2.65 17.22 9.17
C ALA A 51 -2.48 15.75 9.58
N TYR A 52 -2.64 14.81 8.65
CA TYR A 52 -2.43 13.38 8.88
C TYR A 52 -0.98 13.07 9.27
N ILE A 53 0.01 13.58 8.52
CA ILE A 53 1.43 13.40 8.83
C ILE A 53 1.77 13.93 10.22
N ASN A 54 1.24 15.11 10.58
CA ASN A 54 1.47 15.72 11.88
C ASN A 54 0.82 14.92 13.02
N LYS A 55 -0.38 14.37 12.79
CA LYS A 55 -1.06 13.48 13.74
C LYS A 55 -0.23 12.20 13.92
N ASN A 56 0.24 11.60 12.82
CA ASN A 56 1.05 10.40 12.85
C ASN A 56 2.37 10.59 13.62
N ASN A 57 3.06 11.73 13.45
CA ASN A 57 4.30 12.02 14.18
C ASN A 57 4.11 12.12 15.71
N LYS A 58 2.89 12.39 16.19
CA LYS A 58 2.55 12.45 17.62
C LYS A 58 2.12 11.09 18.18
N SER A 59 1.89 10.09 17.35
CA SER A 59 1.47 8.76 17.76
C SER A 59 2.62 7.95 18.35
N LYS A 60 2.34 7.14 19.38
CA LYS A 60 3.34 6.24 20.00
C LYS A 60 3.87 5.16 19.06
N ARG A 61 3.07 4.81 18.05
CA ARG A 61 3.42 3.87 16.96
C ARG A 61 3.15 4.57 15.62
N PRO A 62 4.09 5.38 15.12
CA PRO A 62 3.91 6.09 13.87
C PRO A 62 3.93 5.10 12.69
N LEU A 63 2.93 5.19 11.83
CA LEU A 63 2.82 4.42 10.57
C LEU A 63 3.80 4.97 9.52
N LEU A 64 4.00 6.29 9.51
CA LEU A 64 4.95 6.97 8.64
C LEU A 64 6.28 7.22 9.36
N LYS A 65 7.38 7.02 8.64
CA LYS A 65 8.75 7.33 9.06
C LYS A 65 9.31 8.44 8.18
N LYS A 66 10.03 9.38 8.77
CA LYS A 66 10.80 10.37 8.00
C LYS A 66 12.02 9.67 7.40
N THR A 67 12.20 9.79 6.09
CA THR A 67 13.45 9.40 5.45
C THR A 67 14.52 10.44 5.82
N GLY A 68 15.81 10.09 5.80
CA GLY A 68 16.92 11.04 6.10
C GLY A 68 17.01 12.26 5.18
N LYS A 69 16.06 12.44 4.26
CA LYS A 69 15.92 13.57 3.33
C LYS A 69 14.76 14.46 3.77
N TRP A 70 14.95 15.77 3.73
CA TRP A 70 13.94 16.75 4.14
C TRP A 70 12.62 16.57 3.39
N GLY A 71 11.53 16.38 4.14
CA GLY A 71 10.18 16.29 3.60
C GLY A 71 9.82 14.97 2.92
N TYR A 72 10.68 13.95 3.01
CA TYR A 72 10.42 12.60 2.50
C TYR A 72 9.86 11.70 3.61
N TYR A 73 8.84 10.91 3.25
CA TYR A 73 8.19 9.98 4.15
C TYR A 73 8.13 8.59 3.51
N SER A 74 8.34 7.56 4.31
CA SER A 74 8.16 6.15 3.96
C SER A 74 7.25 5.47 4.98
N LEU A 75 6.79 4.26 4.67
CA LEU A 75 6.16 3.41 5.69
C LEU A 75 7.19 3.01 6.76
N SER A 76 6.68 2.78 7.97
CA SER A 76 7.45 2.32 9.12
C SER A 76 7.75 0.81 9.00
N ASP A 77 8.84 0.38 9.63
CA ASP A 77 9.20 -1.04 9.68
C ASP A 77 8.21 -1.83 10.55
N TYR A 78 7.49 -1.15 11.46
CA TYR A 78 6.38 -1.74 12.22
C TYR A 78 5.21 -2.16 11.33
N THR A 79 4.93 -1.39 10.27
CA THR A 79 3.89 -1.74 9.29
C THR A 79 4.29 -2.95 8.44
N GLU A 80 5.58 -3.14 8.14
CA GLU A 80 6.06 -4.37 7.49
C GLU A 80 5.87 -5.60 8.39
N ALA A 81 6.13 -5.47 9.68
CA ALA A 81 5.87 -6.54 10.64
C ALA A 81 4.37 -6.84 10.80
N ALA A 82 3.52 -5.81 10.78
CA ALA A 82 2.06 -5.97 10.79
C ALA A 82 1.53 -6.57 9.46
N ARG A 83 2.20 -6.30 8.33
CA ARG A 83 1.91 -6.89 7.02
C ARG A 83 2.16 -8.39 7.03
N LEU A 84 3.25 -8.87 7.63
CA LEU A 84 3.49 -10.32 7.77
C LEU A 84 2.39 -11.03 8.55
N GLN A 85 1.69 -10.32 9.45
CA GLN A 85 0.54 -10.85 10.18
C GLN A 85 -0.76 -10.83 9.35
N THR A 86 -0.81 -10.01 8.29
CA THR A 86 -1.95 -9.89 7.38
C THR A 86 -1.64 -10.63 6.08
N PHE A 87 -1.92 -11.93 6.02
CA PHE A 87 -1.79 -12.72 4.79
C PHE A 87 -2.67 -12.10 3.69
N ASN A 88 -2.03 -11.58 2.62
CA ASN A 88 -2.73 -11.02 1.47
C ASN A 88 -2.83 -12.10 0.38
N PHE A 89 -4.02 -12.67 0.21
CA PHE A 89 -4.28 -13.78 -0.72
C PHE A 89 -4.43 -13.34 -2.18
N ASP A 90 -4.49 -12.03 -2.44
CA ASP A 90 -4.60 -11.46 -3.79
C ASP A 90 -3.27 -11.45 -4.57
N ALA A 91 -2.17 -11.90 -3.97
CA ALA A 91 -0.84 -11.89 -4.57
C ALA A 91 -0.62 -12.96 -5.68
N VAL A 92 -1.68 -13.65 -6.13
CA VAL A 92 -1.58 -14.76 -7.10
C VAL A 92 -2.20 -14.45 -8.47
N ALA A 93 -2.51 -13.20 -8.78
CA ALA A 93 -3.19 -12.83 -10.03
C ALA A 93 -2.30 -12.24 -11.14
N GLU A 94 -0.98 -12.49 -11.10
CA GLU A 94 -0.07 -12.09 -12.19
C GLU A 94 0.85 -13.25 -12.59
N ASP A 95 0.29 -14.26 -13.27
CA ASP A 95 1.05 -15.15 -14.17
C ASP A 95 0.10 -15.91 -15.12
N GLU A 96 -0.77 -15.18 -15.84
CA GLU A 96 -1.50 -15.72 -17.01
C GLU A 96 -1.05 -15.00 -18.29
N ASN A 97 0.23 -15.09 -18.63
CA ASN A 97 0.71 -14.89 -20.01
C ASN A 97 1.98 -15.73 -20.21
N ASN A 98 1.79 -17.03 -20.38
CA ASN A 98 2.85 -17.93 -20.78
C ASN A 98 2.26 -19.05 -21.65
N ASP A 99 2.34 -18.83 -22.96
CA ASP A 99 2.09 -19.81 -24.01
C ASP A 99 2.97 -21.05 -23.82
N TYR A 100 2.40 -22.18 -23.40
CA TYR A 100 3.03 -23.50 -23.61
C TYR A 100 2.00 -24.56 -23.98
N ASP A 101 1.99 -24.89 -25.27
CA ASP A 101 1.60 -26.19 -25.80
C ASP A 101 2.50 -27.29 -25.21
N SER A 102 1.92 -28.24 -24.48
CA SER A 102 2.40 -29.63 -24.32
C SER A 102 1.55 -30.34 -23.26
N GLY A 103 0.73 -31.29 -23.71
CA GLY A 103 -0.08 -32.15 -22.84
C GLY A 103 0.74 -32.86 -21.76
N LYS A 104 0.43 -32.59 -20.49
CA LYS A 104 0.85 -33.40 -19.35
C LYS A 104 -0.32 -33.56 -18.40
N VAL A 105 -0.78 -34.80 -18.24
CA VAL A 105 -1.85 -35.20 -17.32
C VAL A 105 -1.40 -34.83 -15.90
N ILE A 106 -2.13 -33.93 -15.24
CA ILE A 106 -1.94 -33.60 -13.83
C ILE A 106 -2.50 -34.79 -13.04
N SER A 107 -1.63 -35.58 -12.40
CA SER A 107 -2.07 -36.50 -11.36
C SER A 107 -2.53 -35.66 -10.16
N ASN A 108 -3.82 -35.73 -9.85
CA ASN A 108 -4.38 -35.15 -8.63
C ASN A 108 -3.95 -36.03 -7.46
N GLU A 109 -2.73 -35.85 -6.97
CA GLU A 109 -2.28 -36.48 -5.72
C GLU A 109 -2.87 -35.72 -4.55
N ASP A 110 -3.73 -36.40 -3.79
CA ASP A 110 -4.37 -35.87 -2.59
C ASP A 110 -3.32 -35.74 -1.48
N LEU A 111 -2.91 -34.50 -1.20
CA LEU A 111 -1.95 -34.13 -0.15
C LEU A 111 -2.62 -33.85 1.20
N SER A 112 -3.88 -34.26 1.38
CA SER A 112 -4.54 -34.10 2.67
C SER A 112 -3.89 -35.00 3.74
N LEU A 113 -3.60 -34.38 4.89
CA LEU A 113 -3.10 -35.10 6.07
C LEU A 113 -4.27 -35.84 6.71
N SER A 114 -4.09 -37.13 7.00
CA SER A 114 -5.05 -37.95 7.73
C SER A 114 -5.37 -37.30 9.08
N LEU A 115 -6.61 -36.84 9.24
CA LEU A 115 -7.05 -36.07 10.41
C LEU A 115 -7.38 -36.97 11.64
N PHE A 116 -7.28 -38.27 11.48
CA PHE A 116 -7.48 -39.22 12.56
C PHE A 116 -6.35 -40.23 12.54
N ASP A 117 -5.39 -40.00 13.43
CA ASP A 117 -4.63 -41.06 14.08
C ASP A 117 -5.00 -41.04 15.57
#